data_AF-A0A903VH53-F1
#
_entry.id   AF-A0A903VH53-F1
#
_cell.length_a   1.000
_cell.length_b   1.000
_cell.length_c   1.000
_cell.angle_alpha   90.00
_cell.angle_beta   90.00
_cell.angle_gamma   90.00
#
_symmetry.space_group_name_H-M   'P 1'
#
loop_
_entity.id
_entity.type
_entity.pdbx_description
1 polymer ?
#
loop_
_entity_poly.entity_id
_entity_poly.type
_entity_poly.pdbx_seq_one_letter_code
_entity_poly.pdbx_strand_id
1 'polypeptide(L)'
;MKWKELSYLAVILLVICVPISEAFESFRLPNTTIPTHYDLFINTEIHNGDLDYNGTVKIAINILEDTKQIVLHSSRSTLVNVELTNDNQLPMKVINYELHNEREFLVVYTADVLKSGSRVVLAIDFLNSINRTDQAGFYRTSYTDDDGTLKYSGVTQFQACDARSAFPCYDEPGIKTTFDVRIACGIDYHARSNAEIASISIL
;
A
#
# COMPACT_ATOMS: atom_id res chain seq x y z
N MET A 1 -19.25 71.49 14.58
CA MET A 1 -19.73 70.84 13.34
C MET A 1 -18.60 69.96 12.81
N LYS A 2 -18.36 68.75 13.35
CA LYS A 2 -19.04 67.46 13.11
C LYS A 2 -18.98 67.00 11.64
N TRP A 3 -17.96 66.22 11.26
CA TRP A 3 -17.96 65.10 10.29
C TRP A 3 -16.67 64.28 10.54
N LYS A 4 -16.60 63.42 11.57
CA LYS A 4 -16.73 61.94 11.54
C LYS A 4 -15.86 61.24 10.48
N GLU A 5 -14.61 60.98 10.86
CA GLU A 5 -13.76 59.91 10.30
C GLU A 5 -14.41 58.55 10.57
N LEU A 6 -14.75 57.81 9.51
CA LEU A 6 -15.29 56.45 9.60
C LEU A 6 -14.11 55.46 9.58
N SER A 7 -13.78 54.97 10.76
CA SER A 7 -12.89 53.83 10.97
C SER A 7 -13.50 52.55 10.41
N TYR A 8 -13.01 52.09 9.24
CA TYR A 8 -13.29 50.75 8.76
C TYR A 8 -12.45 49.74 9.54
N LEU A 9 -13.10 49.02 10.46
CA LEU A 9 -12.57 47.80 11.07
C LEU A 9 -12.46 46.72 9.99
N ALA A 10 -11.24 46.47 9.51
CA ALA A 10 -10.93 45.28 8.73
C ALA A 10 -10.95 44.07 9.69
N VAL A 11 -12.06 43.34 9.70
CA VAL A 11 -12.11 42.00 10.30
C VAL A 11 -11.37 41.06 9.35
N ILE A 12 -10.07 40.91 9.56
CA ILE A 12 -9.28 39.87 8.90
C ILE A 12 -9.61 38.56 9.62
N LEU A 13 -10.54 37.81 9.05
CA LEU A 13 -10.76 36.42 9.43
C LEU A 13 -9.56 35.62 8.91
N LEU A 14 -8.49 35.56 9.70
CA LEU A 14 -7.35 34.70 9.44
C LEU A 14 -7.80 33.27 9.73
N VAL A 15 -8.43 32.63 8.73
CA VAL A 15 -8.56 31.17 8.72
C VAL A 15 -7.14 30.64 8.51
N ILE A 16 -6.44 30.40 9.61
CA ILE A 16 -5.23 29.58 9.60
C ILE A 16 -5.71 28.17 9.31
N CYS A 17 -5.86 27.86 8.03
CA CYS A 17 -5.81 26.48 7.59
C CYS A 17 -4.37 26.03 7.85
N VAL A 18 -4.12 25.44 9.02
CA VAL A 18 -2.87 24.75 9.27
C VAL A 18 -2.87 23.58 8.29
N PRO A 19 -1.94 23.50 7.31
CA PRO A 19 -1.81 22.29 6.54
C PRO A 19 -1.30 21.23 7.51
N ILE A 20 -2.16 20.29 7.91
CA ILE A 20 -1.71 19.06 8.58
C ILE A 20 -1.20 18.16 7.45
N SER A 21 -0.05 18.51 6.91
CA SER A 21 0.79 17.59 6.18
C SER A 21 2.18 17.87 6.71
N GLU A 22 2.70 16.96 7.55
CA GLU A 22 4.13 16.95 7.79
C GLU A 22 4.80 16.76 6.43
N ALA A 23 5.57 17.76 6.00
CA ALA A 23 6.29 17.66 4.75
C ALA A 23 7.42 16.64 4.94
N PHE A 24 7.34 15.50 4.25
CA PHE A 24 8.44 14.53 4.24
C PHE A 24 9.65 15.18 3.55
N GLU A 25 10.70 15.50 4.31
CA GLU A 25 11.92 16.10 3.75
C GLU A 25 12.79 15.09 2.97
N SER A 26 12.48 13.80 3.09
CA SER A 26 13.24 12.70 2.49
C SER A 26 12.37 11.78 1.64
N PHE A 27 12.99 11.12 0.66
CA PHE A 27 12.41 9.98 -0.08
C PHE A 27 12.50 8.65 0.70
N ARG A 28 13.20 8.66 1.83
CA ARG A 28 13.29 7.52 2.75
C ARG A 28 12.13 7.52 3.71
N LEU A 29 11.68 6.33 4.08
CA LEU A 29 10.67 6.17 5.11
C LEU A 29 11.18 6.74 6.46
N PRO A 30 10.28 7.29 7.30
CA PRO A 30 10.65 7.85 8.60
C PRO A 30 11.29 6.85 9.59
N ASN A 31 11.16 5.55 9.34
CA ASN A 31 11.64 4.46 10.21
C ASN A 31 11.09 4.48 11.65
N THR A 32 9.99 5.19 11.91
CA THR A 32 9.26 5.15 13.19
C THR A 32 8.56 3.80 13.43
N THR A 33 8.39 3.02 12.35
CA THR A 33 7.75 1.71 12.34
C THR A 33 8.54 0.77 11.44
N ILE A 34 8.52 -0.53 11.75
CA ILE A 34 9.23 -1.55 10.96
C ILE A 34 8.36 -2.80 10.77
N PRO A 35 8.25 -3.35 9.55
CA PRO A 35 7.50 -4.57 9.31
C PRO A 35 8.27 -5.80 9.81
N THR A 36 7.51 -6.78 10.29
CA THR A 36 8.03 -8.05 10.83
C THR A 36 7.57 -9.27 10.03
N HIS A 37 6.39 -9.17 9.41
CA HIS A 37 5.84 -10.22 8.55
C HIS A 37 4.79 -9.65 7.59
N TYR A 38 4.66 -10.27 6.42
CA TYR A 38 3.63 -9.99 5.42
C TYR A 38 2.80 -11.26 5.15
N ASP A 39 1.47 -11.18 5.22
CA ASP A 39 0.55 -12.12 4.57
C ASP A 39 -0.04 -11.41 3.35
N LEU A 40 0.43 -11.82 2.17
CA LEU A 40 0.06 -11.23 0.89
C LEU A 40 -0.84 -12.19 0.12
N PHE A 41 -2.06 -11.74 -0.15
CA PHE A 41 -3.00 -12.41 -1.04
C PHE A 41 -3.15 -11.62 -2.34
N ILE A 42 -3.03 -12.30 -3.48
CA ILE A 42 -3.27 -11.75 -4.81
C ILE A 42 -4.31 -12.64 -5.52
N ASN A 43 -5.29 -12.02 -6.16
CA ASN A 43 -6.31 -12.69 -6.93
C ASN A 43 -6.36 -12.11 -8.35
N THR A 44 -6.12 -12.95 -9.35
CA THR A 44 -6.03 -12.53 -10.75
C THR A 44 -6.79 -13.44 -11.71
N GLU A 45 -7.53 -12.79 -12.60
CA GLU A 45 -8.31 -13.42 -13.66
C GLU A 45 -7.59 -13.35 -15.02
N ILE A 46 -6.26 -13.28 -15.03
CA ILE A 46 -5.43 -13.15 -16.23
C ILE A 46 -5.65 -14.26 -17.27
N HIS A 47 -6.08 -15.44 -16.80
CA HIS A 47 -6.46 -16.58 -17.63
C HIS A 47 -7.70 -16.32 -18.50
N ASN A 48 -8.57 -15.40 -18.05
CA ASN A 48 -9.75 -14.91 -18.77
C ASN A 48 -9.46 -13.63 -19.58
N GLY A 49 -8.19 -13.18 -19.61
CA GLY A 49 -7.79 -11.94 -20.27
C GLY A 49 -8.07 -10.68 -19.47
N ASP A 50 -8.55 -10.80 -18.22
CA ASP A 50 -8.66 -9.66 -17.31
C ASP A 50 -7.26 -9.27 -16.81
N LEU A 51 -6.91 -8.01 -17.02
CA LEU A 51 -5.61 -7.48 -16.65
C LEU A 51 -5.65 -6.73 -15.32
N ASP A 52 -6.80 -6.65 -14.67
CA ASP A 52 -6.90 -6.13 -13.32
C ASP A 52 -6.76 -7.28 -12.31
N TYR A 53 -6.28 -6.93 -11.12
CA TYR A 53 -6.20 -7.84 -10.00
C TYR A 53 -6.50 -7.11 -8.70
N ASN A 54 -6.97 -7.89 -7.74
CA ASN A 54 -7.19 -7.41 -6.38
C ASN A 54 -6.31 -8.19 -5.43
N GLY A 55 -6.10 -7.64 -4.25
CA GLY A 55 -5.35 -8.31 -3.22
C GLY A 55 -5.60 -7.73 -1.85
N THR A 56 -5.13 -8.48 -0.86
CA THR A 56 -5.08 -8.05 0.53
C THR A 56 -3.66 -8.22 1.00
N VAL A 57 -3.08 -7.17 1.57
CA VAL A 57 -1.79 -7.27 2.27
C VAL A 57 -2.02 -7.01 3.76
N LYS A 58 -1.60 -7.96 4.60
CA LYS A 58 -1.55 -7.79 6.05
C LYS A 58 -0.09 -7.68 6.48
N ILE A 59 0.24 -6.60 7.16
CA ILE A 59 1.59 -6.27 7.57
C ILE A 59 1.62 -6.26 9.09
N ALA A 60 2.34 -7.19 9.70
CA ALA A 60 2.63 -7.14 11.12
C ALA A 60 3.78 -6.15 11.37
N ILE A 61 3.53 -5.12 12.17
CA ILE A 61 4.42 -3.95 12.31
C ILE A 61 4.79 -3.74 13.78
N ASN A 62 6.07 -3.55 14.04
CA ASN A 62 6.57 -3.07 15.33
C ASN A 62 6.67 -1.55 15.31
N ILE A 63 6.22 -0.92 16.40
CA ILE A 63 6.30 0.53 16.60
C ILE A 63 7.59 0.83 17.34
N LEU A 64 8.49 1.58 16.73
CA LEU A 64 9.80 1.91 17.31
C LEU A 64 9.75 3.23 18.08
N GLU A 65 8.96 4.18 17.63
CA GLU A 65 8.77 5.50 18.24
C GLU A 65 7.28 5.81 18.37
N ASP A 66 6.90 6.55 19.42
CA ASP A 66 5.52 7.01 19.61
C ASP A 66 5.07 7.81 18.37
N THR A 67 4.03 7.35 17.69
CA THR A 67 3.57 7.94 16.43
C THR A 67 2.05 7.87 16.28
N LYS A 68 1.48 8.75 15.47
CA LYS A 68 0.07 8.70 15.04
C LYS A 68 -0.08 8.31 13.56
N GLN A 69 0.99 7.86 12.94
CA GLN A 69 1.00 7.50 11.54
C GLN A 69 1.90 6.31 11.25
N ILE A 70 1.47 5.50 10.29
CA ILE A 70 2.26 4.46 9.66
C ILE A 70 2.54 4.93 8.23
N VAL A 71 3.81 4.99 7.86
CA VAL A 71 4.24 5.44 6.53
C VAL A 71 4.94 4.29 5.82
N LEU A 72 4.46 3.96 4.63
CA LEU A 72 4.98 2.91 3.76
C LEU A 72 4.94 3.37 2.30
N HIS A 73 5.47 2.58 1.37
CA HIS A 73 5.39 2.89 -0.05
C HIS A 73 4.13 2.29 -0.68
N SER A 74 3.55 3.01 -1.62
CA SER A 74 2.48 2.54 -2.49
C SER A 74 2.44 3.41 -3.74
N SER A 75 2.55 2.78 -4.91
CA SER A 75 2.29 3.43 -6.19
C SER A 75 1.28 2.60 -6.99
N ARG A 76 0.48 3.27 -7.81
CA ARG A 76 -0.51 2.66 -8.74
C ARG A 76 -1.66 1.86 -8.11
N SER A 77 -1.60 1.53 -6.83
CA SER A 77 -2.67 0.84 -6.12
C SER A 77 -3.82 1.78 -5.76
N THR A 78 -5.06 1.34 -6.01
CA THR A 78 -6.26 1.96 -5.47
C THR A 78 -6.64 1.21 -4.19
N LEU A 79 -6.69 1.93 -3.06
CA LEU A 79 -7.01 1.35 -1.76
C LEU A 79 -8.54 1.26 -1.62
N VAL A 80 -9.03 0.09 -1.25
CA VAL A 80 -10.46 -0.19 -1.03
C VAL A 80 -10.79 -0.12 0.45
N ASN A 81 -9.95 -0.75 1.28
CA ASN A 81 -10.12 -0.79 2.72
C ASN A 81 -8.76 -0.71 3.41
N VAL A 82 -8.72 -0.02 4.56
CA VAL A 82 -7.52 0.15 5.38
C VAL A 82 -7.92 -0.04 6.83
N GLU A 83 -7.50 -1.17 7.40
CA GLU A 83 -7.83 -1.55 8.76
C GLU A 83 -6.56 -1.71 9.59
N LEU A 84 -6.65 -1.29 10.85
CA LEU A 84 -5.58 -1.48 11.81
C LEU A 84 -6.11 -2.28 12.99
N THR A 85 -5.33 -3.25 13.45
CA THR A 85 -5.60 -3.99 14.68
C THR A 85 -4.37 -3.99 15.58
N ASN A 86 -4.58 -4.14 16.88
CA ASN A 86 -3.47 -4.40 17.79
C ASN A 86 -3.05 -5.88 17.75
N ASP A 87 -2.02 -6.24 18.52
CA ASP A 87 -1.51 -7.62 18.62
C ASP A 87 -2.57 -8.66 19.03
N ASN A 88 -3.62 -8.24 19.73
CA ASN A 88 -4.76 -9.08 20.14
C ASN A 88 -5.90 -9.11 19.09
N GLN A 89 -5.65 -8.62 17.88
CA GLN A 89 -6.63 -8.52 16.77
C GLN A 89 -7.83 -7.62 17.11
N LEU A 90 -7.70 -6.73 18.10
CA LEU A 90 -8.74 -5.75 18.41
C LEU A 90 -8.62 -4.56 17.45
N PRO A 91 -9.73 -4.11 16.84
CA PRO A 91 -9.71 -2.97 15.93
C PRO A 91 -9.16 -1.70 16.58
N MET A 92 -8.32 -1.01 15.84
CA MET A 92 -7.81 0.33 16.13
C MET A 92 -8.33 1.30 15.08
N LYS A 93 -8.69 2.51 15.50
CA LYS A 93 -9.32 3.47 14.59
C LYS A 93 -8.30 4.14 13.68
N VAL A 94 -8.40 3.86 12.38
CA VAL A 94 -7.79 4.66 11.31
C VAL A 94 -8.66 5.89 11.07
N ILE A 95 -8.06 7.09 11.09
CA ILE A 95 -8.77 8.36 10.83
C ILE A 95 -8.89 8.57 9.32
N ASN A 96 -7.77 8.45 8.61
CA ASN A 96 -7.65 8.71 7.19
C ASN A 96 -6.38 8.05 6.65
N TYR A 97 -6.20 8.06 5.34
CA TYR A 97 -4.92 7.84 4.69
C TYR A 97 -4.68 8.85 3.58
N GLU A 98 -3.41 9.08 3.24
CA GLU A 98 -2.99 9.99 2.17
C GLU A 98 -1.93 9.34 1.28
N LEU A 99 -2.02 9.60 -0.03
CA LEU A 99 -1.03 9.17 -1.02
C LEU A 99 -0.20 10.37 -1.46
N HIS A 100 1.10 10.34 -1.21
CA HIS A 100 2.04 11.36 -1.66
C HIS A 100 2.74 10.90 -2.95
N ASN A 101 2.14 11.23 -4.09
CA ASN A 101 2.57 10.75 -5.40
C ASN A 101 4.06 11.02 -5.71
N GLU A 102 4.61 12.18 -5.30
CA GLU A 102 6.01 12.51 -5.56
C GLU A 102 7.00 11.55 -4.91
N ARG A 103 6.66 11.03 -3.72
CA ARG A 103 7.51 10.12 -2.94
C ARG A 103 7.01 8.68 -2.97
N GLU A 104 5.85 8.47 -3.59
CA GLU A 104 5.10 7.22 -3.60
C GLU A 104 4.84 6.69 -2.17
N PHE A 105 4.54 7.60 -1.25
CA PHE A 105 4.21 7.23 0.13
C PHE A 105 2.70 7.03 0.28
N LEU A 106 2.35 6.04 1.08
CA LEU A 106 1.07 5.89 1.74
C LEU A 106 1.26 6.22 3.22
N VAL A 107 0.51 7.22 3.69
CA VAL A 107 0.47 7.62 5.11
C VAL A 107 -0.87 7.21 5.67
N VAL A 108 -0.87 6.35 6.69
CA VAL A 108 -2.09 5.91 7.38
C VAL A 108 -2.13 6.58 8.75
N TYR A 109 -3.13 7.42 8.99
CA TYR A 109 -3.28 8.18 10.24
C TYR A 109 -4.16 7.42 11.24
N THR A 110 -3.71 7.35 12.48
CA THR A 110 -4.42 6.67 13.58
C THR A 110 -5.00 7.67 14.57
N ALA A 111 -6.13 7.31 15.18
CA ALA A 111 -6.76 8.16 16.19
C ALA A 111 -5.93 8.28 17.46
N ASP A 112 -5.48 7.13 17.94
CA ASP A 112 -4.64 7.01 19.13
C ASP A 112 -3.16 6.96 18.77
N VAL A 113 -2.33 7.38 19.72
CA VAL A 113 -0.87 7.24 19.59
C VAL A 113 -0.51 5.76 19.65
N LEU A 114 0.13 5.27 18.60
CA LEU A 114 0.80 3.98 18.59
C LEU A 114 2.05 4.11 19.47
N LYS A 115 2.10 3.33 20.55
CA LYS A 115 3.18 3.44 21.54
C LYS A 115 4.41 2.65 21.11
N SER A 116 5.59 3.23 21.32
CA SER A 116 6.86 2.53 21.14
C SER A 116 6.86 1.20 21.90
N GLY A 117 7.37 0.15 21.26
CA GLY A 117 7.40 -1.22 21.77
C GLY A 117 6.09 -2.00 21.58
N SER A 118 5.02 -1.38 21.09
CA SER A 118 3.78 -2.09 20.73
C SER A 118 3.87 -2.71 19.33
N ARG A 119 2.95 -3.65 19.07
CA ARG A 119 2.78 -4.30 17.78
C ARG A 119 1.37 -4.12 17.27
N VAL A 120 1.26 -3.91 15.96
CA VAL A 120 -0.02 -3.74 15.25
C VAL A 120 -0.02 -4.56 13.96
N VAL A 121 -1.20 -4.81 13.41
CA VAL A 121 -1.36 -5.39 12.07
C VAL A 121 -2.17 -4.43 11.21
N LEU A 122 -1.54 -3.96 10.13
CA LEU A 122 -2.16 -3.13 9.10
C LEU A 122 -2.64 -4.05 7.97
N ALA A 123 -3.95 -4.06 7.70
CA ALA A 123 -4.56 -4.78 6.60
C ALA A 123 -5.03 -3.78 5.53
N ILE A 124 -4.62 -3.98 4.29
CA ILE A 124 -5.00 -3.13 3.16
C ILE A 124 -5.56 -4.01 2.05
N ASP A 125 -6.81 -3.76 1.68
CA ASP A 125 -7.41 -4.29 0.47
C ASP A 125 -7.15 -3.30 -0.66
N PHE A 126 -6.66 -3.79 -1.79
CA PHE A 126 -6.26 -2.96 -2.92
C PHE A 126 -6.71 -3.54 -4.26
N LEU A 127 -6.91 -2.64 -5.22
CA LEU A 127 -7.09 -2.93 -6.64
C LEU A 127 -5.87 -2.40 -7.39
N ASN A 128 -5.45 -3.13 -8.41
CA ASN A 128 -4.32 -2.76 -9.24
C ASN A 128 -4.44 -3.41 -10.63
N SER A 129 -3.55 -3.05 -11.55
CA SER A 129 -3.58 -3.54 -12.93
C SER A 129 -2.22 -4.07 -13.36
N ILE A 130 -2.22 -5.27 -13.92
CA ILE A 130 -1.06 -5.92 -14.54
C ILE A 130 -0.86 -5.49 -16.00
N ASN A 131 -1.71 -4.59 -16.51
CA ASN A 131 -1.66 -4.06 -17.88
C ASN A 131 -0.48 -3.11 -18.12
N ARG A 132 0.74 -3.64 -18.00
CA ARG A 132 2.00 -2.96 -18.30
C ARG A 132 3.00 -3.96 -18.86
N THR A 133 3.92 -3.47 -19.69
CA THR A 133 4.90 -4.29 -20.44
C THR A 133 6.32 -3.74 -20.32
N ASP A 134 6.53 -2.81 -19.39
CA ASP A 134 7.80 -2.13 -19.09
C ASP A 134 8.74 -2.97 -18.22
N GLN A 135 8.37 -4.22 -17.92
CA GLN A 135 9.17 -5.16 -17.13
C GLN A 135 9.47 -4.63 -15.71
N ALA A 136 8.52 -3.90 -15.13
CA ALA A 136 8.63 -3.31 -13.80
C ALA A 136 7.37 -3.60 -12.98
N GLY A 137 7.54 -3.92 -11.71
CA GLY A 137 6.44 -4.24 -10.81
C GLY A 137 5.84 -5.60 -11.13
N PHE A 138 4.51 -5.72 -11.00
CA PHE A 138 3.76 -6.86 -11.52
C PHE A 138 3.25 -6.51 -12.92
N TYR A 139 3.74 -7.21 -13.94
CA TYR A 139 3.52 -6.88 -15.34
C TYR A 139 3.14 -8.12 -16.17
N ARG A 140 2.51 -7.89 -17.33
CA ARG A 140 2.08 -8.97 -18.21
C ARG A 140 3.13 -9.30 -19.26
N THR A 141 3.22 -10.58 -19.56
CA THR A 141 3.84 -11.12 -20.78
C THR A 141 2.79 -11.90 -21.56
N SER A 142 3.08 -12.22 -22.82
CA SER A 142 2.16 -12.99 -23.65
C SER A 142 2.91 -13.96 -24.54
N TYR A 143 2.26 -15.08 -24.86
CA TYR A 143 2.70 -16.04 -25.85
C TYR A 143 1.49 -16.55 -26.63
N THR A 144 1.74 -17.11 -27.81
CA THR A 144 0.71 -17.80 -28.59
C THR A 144 0.88 -19.30 -28.38
N ASP A 145 -0.20 -20.00 -28.02
CA ASP A 145 -0.17 -21.46 -27.91
C ASP A 145 -0.20 -22.16 -29.27
N ASP A 146 -0.11 -23.49 -29.26
CA ASP A 146 -0.08 -24.31 -30.49
C ASP A 146 -1.36 -24.19 -31.32
N ASP A 147 -2.48 -23.80 -30.70
CA ASP A 147 -3.77 -23.58 -31.35
C ASP A 147 -3.91 -22.16 -31.93
N GLY A 148 -2.88 -21.32 -31.79
CA GLY A 148 -2.87 -19.94 -32.29
C GLY A 148 -3.56 -18.95 -31.35
N THR A 149 -3.90 -19.35 -30.12
CA THR A 149 -4.58 -18.50 -29.14
C THR A 149 -3.55 -17.69 -28.34
N LEU A 150 -3.79 -16.37 -28.23
CA LEU A 150 -2.97 -15.50 -27.40
C LEU A 150 -3.26 -15.74 -25.92
N LYS A 151 -2.24 -16.10 -25.15
CA LYS A 151 -2.27 -16.30 -23.71
C LYS A 151 -1.44 -15.23 -23.00
N TYR A 152 -1.91 -14.81 -21.83
CA TYR A 152 -1.18 -13.87 -20.97
C TYR A 152 -0.58 -14.59 -19.77
N SER A 153 0.51 -14.06 -19.22
CA SER A 153 1.12 -14.53 -17.97
C SER A 153 1.60 -13.34 -17.15
N GLY A 154 1.44 -13.42 -15.83
CA GLY A 154 1.89 -12.38 -14.91
C GLY A 154 3.28 -12.68 -14.37
N VAL A 155 4.16 -11.68 -14.40
CA VAL A 155 5.55 -11.79 -13.94
C VAL A 155 5.89 -10.58 -13.07
N THR A 156 6.70 -10.79 -12.03
CA THR A 156 7.16 -9.71 -11.16
C THR A 156 8.62 -9.38 -11.41
N GLN A 157 8.93 -8.08 -11.45
CA GLN A 157 10.29 -7.53 -11.44
C GLN A 157 10.30 -6.32 -10.51
N PHE A 158 10.72 -6.53 -9.26
CA PHE A 158 10.62 -5.51 -8.21
C PHE A 158 11.89 -4.68 -8.01
N GLN A 159 13.02 -5.09 -8.60
CA GLN A 159 14.24 -4.31 -8.47
C GLN A 159 14.16 -3.04 -9.35
N ALA A 160 14.52 -1.86 -8.85
CA ALA A 160 15.06 -1.60 -7.50
C ALA A 160 14.00 -1.20 -6.45
N CYS A 161 12.86 -0.65 -6.88
CA CYS A 161 11.84 -0.06 -6.00
C CYS A 161 10.43 -0.19 -6.60
N ASP A 162 10.15 -1.31 -7.27
CA ASP A 162 8.89 -1.52 -7.98
C ASP A 162 7.92 -2.44 -7.24
N ALA A 163 8.30 -3.00 -6.07
CA ALA A 163 7.39 -3.80 -5.25
C ALA A 163 6.18 -2.96 -4.80
N ARG A 164 6.41 -1.69 -4.45
CA ARG A 164 5.38 -0.69 -4.11
C ARG A 164 4.32 -0.49 -5.19
N SER A 165 4.64 -0.84 -6.44
CA SER A 165 3.73 -0.71 -7.58
C SER A 165 2.79 -1.91 -7.73
N ALA A 166 3.08 -3.02 -7.04
CA ALA A 166 2.26 -4.22 -7.03
C ALA A 166 1.34 -4.27 -5.81
N PHE A 167 1.86 -3.91 -4.63
CA PHE A 167 1.11 -3.83 -3.39
C PHE A 167 1.76 -2.82 -2.41
N PRO A 168 0.99 -2.20 -1.50
CA PRO A 168 1.56 -1.32 -0.48
C PRO A 168 2.56 -2.06 0.44
N CYS A 169 3.79 -1.56 0.56
CA CYS A 169 4.84 -2.21 1.35
C CYS A 169 5.98 -1.27 1.79
N TYR A 170 6.84 -1.73 2.70
CA TYR A 170 8.08 -1.03 3.09
C TYR A 170 9.18 -1.39 2.08
N ASP A 171 9.09 -0.79 0.90
CA ASP A 171 9.97 -1.04 -0.25
C ASP A 171 11.33 -0.32 -0.14
N GLU A 172 12.12 -0.69 0.88
CA GLU A 172 13.53 -0.29 1.03
C GLU A 172 14.41 -1.52 1.30
N PRO A 173 15.56 -1.68 0.62
CA PRO A 173 16.38 -2.90 0.69
C PRO A 173 16.98 -3.19 2.07
N GLY A 174 17.06 -2.18 2.95
CA GLY A 174 17.52 -2.32 4.33
C GLY A 174 16.49 -2.98 5.26
N ILE A 175 15.23 -3.05 4.84
CA ILE A 175 14.11 -3.56 5.62
C ILE A 175 13.83 -5.00 5.19
N LYS A 176 14.36 -5.96 5.95
CA LYS A 176 14.15 -7.39 5.67
C LYS A 176 12.96 -7.94 6.45
N THR A 177 12.11 -8.68 5.76
CA THR A 177 10.86 -9.20 6.35
C THR A 177 10.50 -10.54 5.72
N THR A 178 9.75 -11.37 6.45
CA THR A 178 9.21 -12.64 5.96
C THR A 178 7.88 -12.42 5.24
N PHE A 179 7.55 -13.31 4.29
CA PHE A 179 6.33 -13.25 3.49
C PHE A 179 5.67 -14.62 3.42
N ASP A 180 4.39 -14.68 3.73
CA ASP A 180 3.47 -15.73 3.30
C ASP A 180 2.70 -15.21 2.09
N VAL A 181 2.79 -15.91 0.96
CA VAL A 181 2.19 -15.48 -0.32
C VAL A 181 1.13 -16.49 -0.75
N ARG A 182 -0.07 -15.99 -1.02
CA ARG A 182 -1.18 -16.74 -1.59
C ARG A 182 -1.63 -16.10 -2.90
N ILE A 183 -1.73 -16.90 -3.94
CA ILE A 183 -2.14 -16.45 -5.28
C ILE A 183 -3.33 -17.29 -5.72
N ALA A 184 -4.46 -16.64 -5.98
CA ALA A 184 -5.59 -17.22 -6.67
C ALA A 184 -5.49 -16.90 -8.17
N CYS A 185 -5.61 -17.95 -8.99
CA CYS A 185 -5.61 -17.88 -10.45
C CYS A 185 -6.44 -19.02 -11.04
N GLY A 186 -6.65 -19.01 -12.35
CA GLY A 186 -7.39 -20.06 -13.05
C GLY A 186 -6.75 -21.45 -12.92
N ILE A 187 -7.57 -22.49 -13.02
CA ILE A 187 -7.15 -23.90 -12.82
C ILE A 187 -6.09 -24.35 -13.83
N ASP A 188 -6.10 -23.77 -15.04
CA ASP A 188 -5.14 -24.06 -16.10
C ASP A 188 -3.83 -23.26 -15.96
N TYR A 189 -3.69 -22.47 -14.88
CA TYR A 189 -2.53 -21.65 -14.59
C TYR A 189 -1.79 -22.18 -13.36
N HIS A 190 -0.48 -21.96 -13.35
CA HIS A 190 0.37 -22.28 -12.21
C HIS A 190 0.88 -21.00 -11.55
N ALA A 191 0.61 -20.85 -10.25
CA ALA A 191 1.24 -19.84 -9.43
C ALA A 191 2.62 -20.33 -8.94
N ARG A 192 3.63 -19.45 -9.04
CA ARG A 192 4.99 -19.70 -8.55
C ARG A 192 5.46 -18.49 -7.74
N SER A 193 6.29 -18.74 -6.73
CA SER A 193 6.88 -17.73 -5.86
C SER A 193 8.26 -18.18 -5.38
N ASN A 194 8.85 -17.46 -4.43
CA ASN A 194 10.20 -17.68 -3.91
C ASN A 194 10.34 -19.01 -3.14
N ALA A 195 9.30 -19.42 -2.42
CA ALA A 195 9.28 -20.63 -1.58
C ALA A 195 8.53 -21.79 -2.26
N GLU A 196 8.72 -23.00 -1.74
CA GLU A 196 7.95 -24.17 -2.17
C GLU A 196 6.45 -23.98 -1.87
N ILE A 197 5.61 -24.60 -2.71
CA ILE A 197 4.16 -24.53 -2.55
C ILE A 197 3.77 -25.31 -1.30
N ALA A 198 3.21 -24.62 -0.31
CA ALA A 198 2.76 -25.24 0.94
C ALA A 198 1.45 -26.03 0.76
N SER A 199 0.51 -25.50 -0.02
CA SER A 199 -0.78 -26.15 -0.31
C SER A 199 -1.43 -25.59 -1.58
N ILE A 200 -2.33 -26.37 -2.16
CA ILE A 200 -3.20 -25.97 -3.28
C ILE A 200 -4.63 -26.34 -2.89
N SER A 201 -5.54 -25.39 -3.03
CA SER A 201 -6.97 -25.58 -2.78
C SER A 201 -7.75 -25.03 -3.97
N ILE A 202 -8.83 -25.71 -4.34
CA ILE A 202 -9.78 -25.24 -5.35
C ILE A 202 -10.92 -24.55 -4.59
N LEU A 203 -11.22 -23.30 -4.97
CA LEU A 203 -12.30 -22.50 -4.39
C LEU A 203 -13.66 -22.87 -4.96
#